data_AF-W0TC02-F1
#
_entry.id   AF-W0TC02-F1
#
_cell.length_a   1.000
_cell.length_b   1.000
_cell.length_c   1.000
_cell.angle_alpha   90.00
_cell.angle_beta   90.00
_cell.angle_gamma   90.00
#
_symmetry.space_group_name_H-M   'P 1'
#
loop_
_entity.id
_entity.type
_entity.pdbx_description
1 polymer ?
#
loop_
_entity_poly.entity_id
_entity_poly.type
_entity_poly.pdbx_seq_one_letter_code
_entity_poly.pdbx_strand_id
1 'polypeptide(L)'
;MLLLRRASAVYPVKGSRKFGSLQTVADTFVQLHDASGLPWLVLIPSATFALRTALTFPLSVWQRKRIVKQQELRKVVQSVPPVVKLRLASMTAKANEEELSSSGSKISTKEETVDALQRKKRQLTPEQITMLSLKEMRKRQKSLFKKYNVQMWKNSILPLVQVPLWVSISMGLRTLTNERLVDTNMPHGHILQDLSETNWLTYLGSLDLSLPIDAAPMLLPIILGTVSMINVEYNGKMMQATTIGTSGITTATDTQSAASQTLNSILTATRISTIFLIGVSTQASCLLSLYWISSQVFSLVQNQILDWLWPYQR
;
A
#
# COMPACT_ATOMS: atom_id res chain seq x y z
N MET A 1 -22.56 -44.76 -48.80
CA MET A 1 -22.48 -43.50 -48.05
C MET A 1 -22.42 -43.85 -46.56
N LEU A 2 -21.22 -44.17 -46.06
CA LEU A 2 -20.95 -44.63 -44.70
C LEU A 2 -20.75 -43.41 -43.79
N LEU A 3 -21.76 -43.08 -42.98
CA LEU A 3 -21.65 -42.00 -41.99
C LEU A 3 -21.01 -42.53 -40.70
N LEU A 4 -19.78 -42.09 -40.48
CA LEU A 4 -19.02 -42.19 -39.23
C LEU A 4 -19.79 -41.53 -38.07
N ARG A 5 -20.29 -42.32 -37.12
CA ARG A 5 -20.61 -41.84 -35.76
C ARG A 5 -19.31 -41.78 -34.95
N ARG A 6 -18.66 -40.61 -34.89
CA ARG A 6 -17.63 -40.33 -33.89
C ARG A 6 -18.32 -40.25 -32.52
N ALA A 7 -18.00 -41.18 -31.63
CA ALA A 7 -18.32 -41.08 -30.22
C ALA A 7 -17.51 -39.92 -29.61
N SER A 8 -18.21 -38.91 -29.09
CA SER A 8 -17.60 -37.83 -28.32
C SER A 8 -17.11 -38.40 -26.99
N ALA A 9 -15.80 -38.56 -26.84
CA ALA A 9 -15.18 -38.85 -25.56
C ALA A 9 -15.37 -37.65 -24.63
N VAL A 10 -16.25 -37.79 -23.64
CA VAL A 10 -16.36 -36.85 -22.52
C VAL A 10 -15.13 -37.08 -21.63
N TYR A 11 -14.16 -36.16 -21.71
CA TYR A 11 -13.05 -36.15 -20.76
C TYR A 11 -13.57 -35.70 -19.39
N PRO A 12 -13.29 -36.43 -18.29
CA PRO A 12 -13.62 -35.96 -16.97
C PRO A 12 -12.78 -34.71 -16.67
N VAL A 13 -13.46 -33.60 -16.40
CA VAL A 13 -12.82 -32.35 -15.98
C VAL A 13 -12.06 -32.60 -14.67
N LYS A 14 -10.75 -32.33 -14.73
CA LYS A 14 -9.76 -32.49 -13.66
C LYS A 14 -10.27 -31.90 -12.35
N GLY A 15 -10.40 -32.73 -11.32
CA GLY A 15 -10.82 -32.31 -9.98
C GLY A 15 -9.96 -31.16 -9.45
N SER A 16 -10.58 -30.00 -9.28
CA SER A 16 -9.95 -28.86 -8.60
C SER A 16 -9.64 -29.28 -7.16
N ARG A 17 -8.38 -29.17 -6.76
CA ARG A 17 -7.98 -29.38 -5.36
C ARG A 17 -8.68 -28.32 -4.52
N LYS A 18 -9.78 -28.68 -3.84
CA LYS A 18 -10.47 -27.79 -2.92
C LYS A 18 -9.53 -27.50 -1.75
N PHE A 19 -8.98 -26.29 -1.70
CA PHE A 19 -8.32 -25.81 -0.49
C PHE A 19 -9.41 -25.68 0.58
N GLY A 20 -9.45 -26.60 1.54
CA GLY A 20 -10.52 -26.66 2.55
C GLY A 20 -10.73 -25.34 3.27
N SER A 21 -9.67 -24.57 3.50
CA SER A 21 -9.72 -23.25 4.13
C SER A 21 -10.48 -22.19 3.32
N LEU A 22 -10.46 -22.26 1.98
CA LEU A 22 -11.21 -21.33 1.13
C LEU A 22 -12.70 -21.64 1.12
N GLN A 23 -13.04 -22.93 1.16
CA GLN A 23 -14.43 -23.36 1.30
C GLN A 23 -15.00 -22.91 2.65
N THR A 24 -14.22 -22.98 3.73
CA THR A 24 -14.65 -22.48 5.04
C THR A 24 -15.05 -21.00 5.00
N VAL A 25 -14.31 -20.15 4.28
CA VAL A 25 -14.68 -18.73 4.12
C VAL A 25 -16.01 -18.59 3.40
N ALA A 26 -16.19 -19.30 2.29
CA ALA A 26 -17.44 -19.32 1.53
C ALA A 26 -18.62 -19.78 2.42
N ASP A 27 -18.48 -20.90 3.11
CA ASP A 27 -19.51 -21.47 3.99
C ASP A 27 -19.86 -20.51 5.13
N THR A 28 -18.89 -19.78 5.67
CA THR A 28 -19.12 -18.78 6.72
C THR A 28 -20.01 -17.64 6.21
N PHE A 29 -19.79 -17.18 4.97
CA PHE A 29 -20.61 -16.12 4.36
C PHE A 29 -22.03 -16.61 4.07
N VAL A 30 -22.21 -17.86 3.65
CA VAL A 30 -23.55 -18.47 3.47
C VAL A 30 -24.28 -18.58 4.81
N GLN A 31 -23.61 -19.08 5.84
CA GLN A 31 -24.20 -19.15 7.19
C GLN A 31 -24.58 -17.77 7.72
N LEU A 32 -23.76 -16.75 7.48
CA LEU A 32 -24.07 -15.37 7.86
C LEU A 32 -25.25 -14.81 7.07
N HIS A 33 -25.35 -15.11 5.78
CA HIS A 33 -26.49 -14.73 4.95
C HIS A 33 -27.79 -15.35 5.47
N ASP A 34 -27.78 -16.66 5.72
CA ASP A 34 -28.95 -17.41 6.18
C ASP A 34 -29.37 -17.00 7.61
N ALA A 35 -28.40 -16.72 8.49
CA ALA A 35 -28.68 -16.31 9.87
C ALA A 35 -29.13 -14.84 9.99
N SER A 36 -28.61 -13.95 9.14
CA SER A 36 -28.95 -12.52 9.21
C SER A 36 -30.18 -12.14 8.40
N GLY A 37 -30.53 -12.93 7.37
CA GLY A 37 -31.58 -12.58 6.42
C GLY A 37 -31.25 -11.34 5.57
N LEU A 38 -30.00 -10.87 5.59
CA LEU A 38 -29.58 -9.70 4.83
C LEU A 38 -29.27 -10.08 3.38
N PRO A 39 -29.70 -9.26 2.40
CA PRO A 39 -29.26 -9.41 1.02
C PRO A 39 -27.73 -9.38 0.91
N TRP A 40 -27.15 -10.18 0.01
CA TRP A 40 -25.72 -10.23 -0.31
C TRP A 40 -25.11 -8.84 -0.58
N LEU A 41 -25.88 -7.96 -1.23
CA LEU A 41 -25.47 -6.58 -1.52
C LEU A 41 -25.21 -5.75 -0.25
N VAL A 42 -25.87 -6.07 0.86
CA VAL A 42 -25.72 -5.40 2.16
C VAL A 42 -24.78 -6.20 3.07
N LEU A 43 -24.87 -7.52 3.02
CA LEU A 43 -24.08 -8.43 3.83
C LEU A 43 -22.59 -8.29 3.53
N ILE A 44 -22.19 -8.26 2.26
CA ILE A 44 -20.76 -8.21 1.89
C ILE A 44 -20.10 -6.91 2.37
N PRO A 45 -20.65 -5.70 2.11
CA PRO A 45 -20.08 -4.48 2.68
C PRO A 45 -20.08 -4.46 4.20
N SER A 46 -21.18 -4.85 4.86
CA SER A 46 -21.28 -4.83 6.32
C SER A 46 -20.28 -5.80 6.99
N ALA A 47 -20.17 -7.03 6.50
CA ALA A 47 -19.19 -8.00 6.94
C ALA A 47 -17.76 -7.50 6.71
N THR A 48 -17.49 -6.83 5.59
CA THR A 48 -16.18 -6.22 5.29
C THR A 48 -15.83 -5.14 6.31
N PHE A 49 -16.77 -4.24 6.63
CA PHE A 49 -16.57 -3.20 7.63
C PHE A 49 -16.38 -3.79 9.02
N ALA A 50 -17.19 -4.77 9.42
CA ALA A 50 -17.08 -5.44 10.72
C ALA A 50 -15.72 -6.13 10.88
N LEU A 51 -15.32 -6.95 9.89
CA LEU A 51 -14.06 -7.68 9.91
C LEU A 51 -12.86 -6.74 9.96
N ARG A 52 -12.90 -5.64 9.20
CA ARG A 52 -11.81 -4.67 9.19
C ARG A 52 -11.75 -3.83 10.45
N THR A 53 -12.89 -3.51 11.05
CA THR A 53 -12.96 -2.82 12.34
C THR A 53 -12.41 -3.70 13.45
N ALA A 54 -12.71 -5.01 13.43
CA ALA A 54 -12.21 -5.94 14.44
C ALA A 54 -10.71 -6.24 14.27
N LEU A 55 -10.27 -6.54 13.04
CA LEU A 55 -8.91 -7.02 12.79
C LEU A 55 -7.95 -5.88 12.43
N THR A 56 -8.24 -5.10 11.40
CA THR A 56 -7.24 -4.19 10.81
C THR A 56 -7.21 -2.80 11.45
N PHE A 57 -8.34 -2.32 11.96
CA PHE A 57 -8.45 -0.98 12.52
C PHE A 57 -7.58 -0.77 13.77
N PRO A 58 -7.54 -1.69 14.77
CA PRO A 58 -6.65 -1.52 15.93
C PRO A 58 -5.17 -1.52 15.54
N LEU A 59 -4.79 -2.36 14.58
CA LEU A 59 -3.43 -2.38 14.03
C LEU A 59 -3.10 -1.06 13.31
N SER A 60 -4.07 -0.49 12.58
CA SER A 60 -3.89 0.79 11.89
C SER A 60 -3.68 1.95 12.87
N VAL A 61 -4.44 1.99 13.97
CA VAL A 61 -4.27 2.98 15.05
C VAL A 61 -2.89 2.84 15.70
N TRP A 62 -2.48 1.60 16.00
CA TRP A 62 -1.16 1.32 16.56
C TRP A 62 -0.03 1.77 15.62
N GLN A 63 -0.12 1.41 14.34
CA GLN A 63 0.87 1.82 13.34
C GLN A 63 0.91 3.34 13.20
N ARG A 64 -0.26 4.00 13.15
CA ARG A 64 -0.36 5.46 13.02
C ARG A 64 0.37 6.18 14.14
N LYS A 65 0.07 5.83 15.40
CA LYS A 65 0.76 6.40 16.58
C LYS A 65 2.28 6.22 16.50
N ARG A 66 2.74 5.06 16.04
CA ARG A 66 4.18 4.81 15.87
C ARG A 66 4.80 5.67 14.77
N ILE A 67 4.14 5.84 13.62
CA ILE A 67 4.66 6.69 12.54
C ILE A 67 4.76 8.15 13.01
N VAL A 68 3.75 8.67 13.71
CA VAL A 68 3.80 10.02 14.32
C VAL A 68 5.01 10.13 15.25
N LYS A 69 5.22 9.12 16.13
CA LYS A 69 6.41 9.12 17.01
C LYS A 69 7.74 9.07 16.24
N GLN A 70 7.80 8.34 15.13
CA GLN A 70 8.99 8.31 14.27
C GLN A 70 9.27 9.68 13.66
N GLN A 71 8.23 10.41 13.25
CA GLN A 71 8.39 11.75 12.67
C GLN A 71 8.92 12.73 13.71
N GLU A 72 8.37 12.74 14.93
CA GLU A 72 8.89 13.55 16.04
C GLU A 72 10.39 13.29 16.28
N LEU A 73 10.78 12.01 16.34
CA LEU A 73 12.17 11.63 16.54
C LEU A 73 13.06 11.94 15.33
N ARG A 74 12.52 11.89 14.11
CA ARG A 74 13.23 12.31 12.90
C ARG A 74 13.52 13.80 12.94
N LYS A 75 12.57 14.65 13.37
CA LYS A 75 12.76 16.11 13.53
C LYS A 75 13.99 16.42 14.41
N VAL A 76 14.21 15.66 15.48
CA VAL A 76 15.39 15.84 16.37
C VAL A 76 16.71 15.54 15.67
N VAL A 77 16.75 14.58 14.75
CA VAL A 77 17.98 14.12 14.09
C VAL A 77 18.29 14.91 12.81
N GLN A 78 17.33 15.69 12.29
CA GLN A 78 17.48 16.50 11.07
C GLN A 78 18.54 17.60 11.15
N SER A 79 18.85 18.08 12.36
CA SER A 79 19.91 19.08 12.55
C SER A 79 21.32 18.48 12.46
N VAL A 80 21.46 17.15 12.46
CA VAL A 80 22.76 16.48 12.49
C VAL A 80 23.55 16.64 11.18
N PRO A 81 22.99 16.38 9.97
CA PRO A 81 23.73 16.53 8.72
C PRO A 81 24.41 17.90 8.52
N PRO A 82 23.75 19.06 8.66
CA PRO A 82 24.41 20.35 8.42
C PRO A 82 25.56 20.58 9.42
N VAL A 83 25.36 20.25 10.70
CA VAL A 83 26.40 20.39 11.72
C VAL A 83 27.59 19.48 11.44
N VAL A 84 27.36 18.23 11.04
CA VAL A 84 28.44 17.29 10.71
C VAL A 84 29.16 17.71 9.43
N LYS A 85 28.45 18.19 8.40
CA LYS A 85 29.04 18.73 7.18
C LYS A 85 29.99 19.90 7.47
N LEU A 86 29.54 20.87 8.28
CA LEU A 86 30.37 22.01 8.67
C LEU A 86 31.61 21.58 9.46
N ARG A 87 31.45 20.66 10.41
CA ARG A 87 32.58 20.11 11.19
C ARG A 87 33.60 19.42 10.29
N LEU A 88 33.15 18.53 9.40
CA LEU A 88 34.02 17.81 8.47
C LEU A 88 34.71 18.78 7.50
N ALA A 89 33.99 19.74 6.92
CA ALA A 89 34.57 20.76 6.04
C ALA A 89 35.64 21.59 6.76
N SER A 90 35.38 22.01 8.01
CA SER A 90 36.37 22.76 8.81
C SER A 90 37.62 21.94 9.13
N MET A 91 37.48 20.63 9.38
CA MET A 91 38.61 19.73 9.62
C MET A 91 39.44 19.53 8.35
N THR A 92 38.79 19.38 7.20
CA THR A 92 39.48 19.29 5.90
C THR A 92 40.19 20.60 5.55
N ALA A 93 39.58 21.76 5.82
CA ALA A 93 40.22 23.06 5.60
C ALA A 93 41.47 23.26 6.48
N LYS A 94 41.40 22.94 7.77
CA LYS A 94 42.55 23.01 8.69
C LYS A 94 43.68 22.08 8.28
N ALA A 95 43.36 20.86 7.86
CA ALA A 95 44.37 19.92 7.36
C ALA A 95 45.09 20.48 6.12
N ASN A 96 44.36 21.18 5.24
CA ASN A 96 44.96 21.81 4.06
C ASN A 96 45.89 22.99 4.44
N GLU A 97 45.54 23.79 5.46
CA GLU A 97 46.38 24.88 5.97
C GLU A 97 47.66 24.36 6.64
N GLU A 98 47.56 23.30 7.44
CA GLU A 98 48.71 22.64 8.07
C GLU A 98 49.66 22.05 6.99
N GLU A 99 49.13 21.44 5.92
CA GLU A 99 49.92 20.97 4.79
C GLU A 99 50.67 22.11 4.08
N LEU A 100 50.00 23.24 3.81
CA LEU A 100 50.61 24.42 3.17
C LEU A 100 51.77 25.00 4.01
N SER A 101 51.64 25.00 5.34
CA SER A 101 52.70 25.46 6.24
C SER A 101 53.89 24.49 6.36
N SER A 102 53.65 23.19 6.15
CA SER A 102 54.69 22.13 6.25
C SER A 102 55.48 21.90 4.96
N SER A 103 54.93 22.25 3.79
CA SER A 103 55.59 22.08 2.48
C SER A 103 56.65 23.14 2.16
N GLY A 104 56.87 24.14 3.03
CA GLY A 104 57.90 25.17 2.83
C GLY A 104 59.34 24.71 3.04
N SER A 105 59.59 23.46 3.44
CA SER A 105 60.93 22.94 3.70
C SER A 105 60.94 21.41 3.59
N LYS A 106 61.34 20.86 2.42
CA LYS A 106 62.14 19.63 2.26
C LYS A 106 62.16 19.10 0.82
N ILE A 107 63.33 18.57 0.44
CA ILE A 107 63.66 17.95 -0.85
C ILE A 107 63.10 16.52 -0.86
N SER A 108 62.44 16.15 -1.97
CA SER A 108 61.53 15.00 -2.05
C SER A 108 62.21 13.64 -2.14
N THR A 109 61.82 12.68 -1.29
CA THR A 109 62.24 11.26 -1.33
C THR A 109 61.05 10.34 -1.63
N LYS A 110 61.25 9.19 -2.29
CA LYS A 110 60.19 8.25 -2.73
C LYS A 110 59.22 7.73 -1.65
N GLU A 111 59.55 7.82 -0.36
CA GLU A 111 58.61 7.51 0.74
C GLU A 111 57.54 8.60 0.91
N GLU A 112 57.88 9.87 0.64
CA GLU A 112 56.95 10.99 0.72
C GLU A 112 55.87 10.96 -0.37
N THR A 113 56.12 10.32 -1.52
CA THR A 113 55.10 10.21 -2.59
C THR A 113 54.00 9.22 -2.22
N VAL A 114 54.33 8.13 -1.51
CA VAL A 114 53.36 7.16 -1.00
C VAL A 114 52.55 7.79 0.14
N ASP A 115 53.22 8.53 1.02
CA ASP A 115 52.60 9.27 2.12
C ASP A 115 51.72 10.43 1.62
N ALA A 116 52.15 11.16 0.59
CA ALA A 116 51.37 12.22 -0.05
C ALA A 116 50.16 11.65 -0.83
N LEU A 117 50.29 10.47 -1.45
CA LEU A 117 49.15 9.75 -2.07
C LEU A 117 48.17 9.25 -1.00
N GLN A 118 48.65 8.77 0.16
CA GLN A 118 47.81 8.40 1.31
C GLN A 118 47.15 9.64 1.98
N ARG A 119 47.81 10.79 1.98
CA ARG A 119 47.27 12.07 2.48
C ARG A 119 46.27 12.71 1.51
N LYS A 120 46.49 12.62 0.20
CA LYS A 120 45.48 12.97 -0.82
C LYS A 120 44.24 12.08 -0.73
N LYS A 121 44.39 10.85 -0.23
CA LYS A 121 43.29 9.95 0.16
C LYS A 121 42.58 10.36 1.46
N ARG A 122 43.20 11.18 2.32
CA ARG A 122 42.60 11.80 3.52
C ARG A 122 41.80 13.07 3.20
N GLN A 123 42.05 13.73 2.06
CA GLN A 123 41.23 14.86 1.61
C GLN A 123 39.84 14.35 1.23
N LEU A 124 38.86 14.63 2.11
CA LEU A 124 37.48 14.20 1.92
C LEU A 124 36.85 15.02 0.79
N THR A 125 36.35 14.34 -0.25
CA THR A 125 35.59 15.02 -1.31
C THR A 125 34.27 15.57 -0.75
N PRO A 126 33.68 16.62 -1.35
CA PRO A 126 32.38 17.14 -0.92
C PRO A 126 31.30 16.05 -0.85
N GLU A 127 31.28 15.14 -1.82
CA GLU A 127 30.38 13.98 -1.83
C GLU A 127 30.61 13.06 -0.64
N GLN A 128 31.88 12.76 -0.30
CA GLN A 128 32.21 11.95 0.87
C GLN A 128 31.78 12.63 2.18
N ILE A 129 31.95 13.95 2.30
CA ILE A 129 31.49 14.72 3.47
C ILE A 129 29.97 14.61 3.61
N THR A 130 29.22 14.74 2.51
CA THR A 130 27.76 14.55 2.56
C THR A 130 27.40 13.12 2.95
N MET A 131 28.04 12.11 2.38
CA MET A 131 27.76 10.70 2.68
C MET A 131 28.05 10.38 4.15
N LEU A 132 29.18 10.85 4.70
CA LEU A 132 29.54 10.65 6.10
C LEU A 132 28.54 11.35 7.03
N SER A 133 28.11 12.56 6.71
CA SER A 133 27.08 13.28 7.47
C SER A 133 25.75 12.52 7.51
N LEU A 134 25.34 11.92 6.38
CA LEU A 134 24.12 11.11 6.29
C LEU A 134 24.27 9.77 7.01
N LYS A 135 25.45 9.14 6.98
CA LYS A 135 25.74 7.92 7.74
C LYS A 135 25.64 8.17 9.25
N GLU A 136 26.20 9.27 9.74
CA GLU A 136 26.12 9.65 11.15
C GLU A 136 24.67 9.94 11.58
N MET A 137 23.92 10.67 10.74
CA MET A 137 22.49 10.89 10.95
C MET A 137 21.72 9.58 11.07
N ARG A 138 21.92 8.63 10.14
CA ARG A 138 21.26 7.32 10.16
C ARG A 138 21.64 6.49 11.39
N LYS A 139 22.90 6.55 11.82
CA LYS A 139 23.39 5.88 13.04
C LYS A 139 22.66 6.40 14.27
N ARG A 140 22.56 7.73 14.42
CA ARG A 140 21.82 8.38 15.52
C ARG A 140 20.31 8.10 15.45
N GLN A 141 19.73 8.11 14.25
CA GLN A 141 18.32 7.74 14.07
C GLN A 141 18.07 6.30 14.53
N LYS A 142 18.94 5.35 14.16
CA LYS A 142 18.80 3.94 14.55
C LYS A 142 18.94 3.75 16.06
N SER A 143 19.87 4.45 16.72
CA SER A 143 20.01 4.38 18.19
C SER A 143 18.79 4.98 18.90
N LEU A 144 18.28 6.11 18.41
CA LEU A 144 17.09 6.76 18.95
C LEU A 144 15.85 5.87 18.78
N PHE A 145 15.66 5.28 17.60
CA PHE A 145 14.55 4.36 17.34
C PHE A 145 14.65 3.08 18.18
N LYS A 146 15.87 2.59 18.48
CA LYS A 146 16.06 1.47 19.40
C LYS A 146 15.67 1.86 20.83
N LYS A 147 16.10 3.04 21.31
CA LYS A 147 15.80 3.56 22.66
C LYS A 147 14.29 3.70 22.90
N TYR A 148 13.54 4.19 21.92
CA TYR A 148 12.09 4.39 22.03
C TYR A 148 11.25 3.23 21.45
N ASN A 149 11.85 2.09 21.08
CA ASN A 149 11.16 0.93 20.48
C ASN A 149 10.38 1.25 19.18
N VAL A 150 10.82 2.25 18.42
CA VAL A 150 10.13 2.72 17.20
C VAL A 150 10.84 2.28 15.91
N GLN A 151 11.15 0.98 15.80
CA GLN A 151 11.80 0.38 14.63
C GLN A 151 10.95 0.47 13.35
N MET A 152 11.59 0.59 12.18
CA MET A 152 10.90 0.82 10.89
C MET A 152 10.22 -0.42 10.31
N TRP A 153 10.78 -1.62 10.48
CA TRP A 153 10.21 -2.86 9.94
C TRP A 153 8.80 -3.17 10.47
N LYS A 154 8.51 -2.71 11.69
CA LYS A 154 7.18 -2.81 12.31
C LYS A 154 6.09 -2.06 11.53
N ASN A 155 6.46 -1.11 10.67
CA ASN A 155 5.51 -0.40 9.81
C ASN A 155 5.01 -1.28 8.66
N SER A 156 5.67 -2.39 8.35
CA SER A 156 5.26 -3.35 7.30
C SER A 156 4.24 -4.38 7.79
N ILE A 157 3.89 -4.38 9.08
CA ILE A 157 2.96 -5.35 9.68
C ILE A 157 1.56 -5.24 9.08
N LEU A 158 1.06 -4.01 8.88
CA LEU A 158 -0.29 -3.82 8.38
C LEU A 158 -0.47 -4.37 6.95
N PRO A 159 0.39 -4.04 5.96
CA PRO A 159 0.33 -4.71 4.65
C PRO A 159 0.48 -6.23 4.72
N LEU A 160 1.33 -6.74 5.63
CA LEU A 160 1.57 -8.18 5.79
C LEU A 160 0.32 -8.93 6.29
N VAL A 161 -0.56 -8.27 7.04
CA VAL A 161 -1.84 -8.84 7.49
C VAL A 161 -2.95 -8.56 6.47
N GLN A 162 -2.99 -7.36 5.90
CA GLN A 162 -4.04 -6.90 5.01
C GLN A 162 -4.06 -7.65 3.67
N VAL A 163 -2.89 -7.86 3.04
CA VAL A 163 -2.84 -8.50 1.73
C VAL A 163 -3.32 -9.96 1.79
N PRO A 164 -2.84 -10.82 2.72
CA PRO A 164 -3.38 -12.17 2.85
C PRO A 164 -4.86 -12.19 3.19
N LEU A 165 -5.33 -11.35 4.12
CA LEU A 165 -6.75 -11.26 4.46
C LEU A 165 -7.59 -10.90 3.24
N TRP A 166 -7.14 -9.92 2.45
CA TRP A 166 -7.84 -9.49 1.25
C TRP A 166 -7.89 -10.59 0.18
N VAL A 167 -6.79 -11.33 -0.01
CA VAL A 167 -6.74 -12.48 -0.95
C VAL A 167 -7.64 -13.61 -0.48
N SER A 168 -7.62 -13.97 0.82
CA SER A 168 -8.44 -15.05 1.37
C SER A 168 -9.93 -14.78 1.19
N ILE A 169 -10.39 -13.55 1.49
CA ILE A 169 -11.79 -13.17 1.27
C ILE A 169 -12.13 -13.17 -0.22
N SER A 170 -11.25 -12.62 -1.07
CA SER A 170 -11.46 -12.60 -2.52
C SER A 170 -11.61 -14.01 -3.10
N MET A 171 -10.79 -14.97 -2.66
CA MET A 171 -10.84 -16.37 -3.09
C MET A 171 -12.07 -17.12 -2.53
N GLY A 172 -12.47 -16.81 -1.29
CA GLY A 172 -13.71 -17.33 -0.70
C GLY A 172 -14.95 -16.87 -1.47
N LEU A 173 -15.06 -15.56 -1.73
CA LEU A 173 -16.14 -14.99 -2.54
C LEU A 173 -16.10 -15.52 -3.98
N ARG A 174 -14.92 -15.69 -4.58
CA ARG A 174 -14.80 -16.29 -5.92
C ARG A 174 -15.33 -17.71 -5.98
N THR A 175 -15.23 -18.45 -4.88
CA THR A 175 -15.74 -19.82 -4.74
C THR A 175 -17.26 -19.82 -4.60
N LEU A 176 -17.84 -18.84 -3.90
CA LEU A 176 -19.30 -18.63 -3.85
C LEU A 176 -19.88 -18.31 -5.23
N THR A 177 -19.18 -17.49 -6.02
CA THR A 177 -19.64 -17.10 -7.36
C THR A 177 -19.30 -18.12 -8.45
N ASN A 178 -18.94 -19.36 -8.10
CA ASN A 178 -18.83 -20.43 -9.08
C ASN A 178 -20.20 -20.98 -9.47
N GLU A 179 -21.16 -20.91 -8.55
CA GLU A 179 -22.56 -21.24 -8.79
C GLU A 179 -23.35 -19.95 -8.99
N ARG A 180 -24.48 -20.06 -9.69
CA ARG A 180 -25.42 -18.96 -9.88
C ARG A 180 -25.87 -18.42 -8.53
N LEU A 181 -25.66 -17.13 -8.29
CA LEU A 181 -25.93 -16.50 -7.00
C LEU A 181 -26.96 -15.38 -7.18
N VAL A 182 -28.22 -15.75 -7.02
CA VAL A 182 -29.35 -14.82 -6.96
C VAL A 182 -29.80 -14.71 -5.52
N ASP A 183 -30.13 -13.50 -5.08
CA ASP A 183 -30.37 -13.20 -3.68
C ASP A 183 -31.77 -13.61 -3.24
N THR A 184 -31.89 -14.67 -2.44
CA THR A 184 -33.20 -15.18 -1.97
C THR A 184 -33.92 -14.24 -1.01
N ASN A 185 -33.22 -13.31 -0.36
CA ASN A 185 -33.78 -12.42 0.66
C ASN A 185 -34.29 -11.09 0.08
N MET A 186 -34.15 -10.87 -1.23
CA MET A 186 -34.63 -9.67 -1.90
C MET A 186 -35.96 -9.92 -2.63
N PRO A 187 -36.86 -8.92 -2.80
CA PRO A 187 -38.07 -9.11 -3.57
C PRO A 187 -37.75 -9.47 -5.02
N HIS A 188 -38.21 -10.63 -5.47
CA HIS A 188 -38.08 -11.05 -6.86
C HIS A 188 -39.36 -10.66 -7.60
N GLY A 189 -39.23 -10.24 -8.86
CA GLY A 189 -40.39 -9.97 -9.70
C GLY A 189 -41.10 -11.29 -9.98
N HIS A 190 -42.31 -11.47 -9.47
CA HIS A 190 -43.21 -12.49 -9.99
C HIS A 190 -43.80 -11.99 -11.32
N ILE A 191 -44.13 -12.92 -12.21
CA ILE A 191 -44.64 -12.66 -13.59
C ILE A 191 -45.85 -11.70 -13.60
N LEU A 192 -46.60 -11.60 -12.49
CA LEU A 192 -47.76 -10.72 -12.34
C LEU A 192 -47.41 -9.26 -11.97
N GLN A 193 -46.19 -9.01 -11.48
CA GLN A 193 -45.71 -7.68 -11.07
C GLN A 193 -45.00 -6.92 -12.21
N ASP A 194 -44.65 -7.59 -13.31
CA ASP A 194 -44.08 -6.96 -14.52
C ASP A 194 -45.04 -5.96 -15.19
N LEU A 195 -46.32 -5.98 -14.83
CA LEU A 195 -47.34 -5.04 -15.33
C LEU A 195 -47.42 -3.74 -14.49
N SER A 196 -46.86 -3.72 -13.28
CA SER A 196 -46.85 -2.55 -12.41
C SER A 196 -45.40 -2.12 -12.15
N GLU A 197 -44.96 -1.06 -12.82
CA GLU A 197 -43.71 -0.31 -12.61
C GLU A 197 -42.58 -1.10 -11.91
N THR A 198 -41.68 -1.66 -12.72
CA THR A 198 -40.47 -2.35 -12.27
C THR A 198 -39.67 -1.47 -11.30
N ASN A 199 -39.87 -1.70 -10.00
CA ASN A 199 -39.15 -1.00 -8.96
C ASN A 199 -37.67 -1.44 -8.99
N TRP A 200 -36.76 -0.49 -8.82
CA TRP A 200 -35.31 -0.74 -8.89
C TRP A 200 -34.82 -1.83 -7.91
N LEU A 201 -35.53 -2.00 -6.78
CA LEU A 201 -35.31 -3.09 -5.81
C LEU A 201 -35.53 -4.48 -6.41
N THR A 202 -36.56 -4.63 -7.24
CA THR A 202 -36.90 -5.89 -7.90
C THR A 202 -35.87 -6.24 -8.98
N TYR A 203 -35.38 -5.23 -9.69
CA TYR A 203 -34.26 -5.39 -10.64
C TYR A 203 -33.00 -5.87 -9.93
N LEU A 204 -32.63 -5.23 -8.81
CA LEU A 204 -31.47 -5.65 -8.03
C LEU A 204 -31.64 -7.07 -7.43
N GLY A 205 -32.86 -7.47 -7.06
CA GLY A 205 -33.12 -8.82 -6.52
C GLY A 205 -33.03 -9.93 -7.56
N SER A 206 -33.36 -9.61 -8.82
CA SER A 206 -33.22 -10.54 -9.95
C SER A 206 -31.79 -10.65 -10.50
N LEU A 207 -30.86 -9.82 -10.00
CA LEU A 207 -29.51 -9.73 -10.52
C LEU A 207 -28.68 -10.95 -10.10
N ASP A 208 -28.01 -11.57 -11.06
CA ASP A 208 -27.05 -12.64 -10.79
C ASP A 208 -25.71 -12.04 -10.34
N LEU A 209 -25.42 -12.17 -9.06
CA LEU A 209 -24.22 -11.61 -8.43
C LEU A 209 -22.95 -12.37 -8.81
N SER A 210 -23.08 -13.56 -9.40
CA SER A 210 -21.97 -14.42 -9.80
C SER A 210 -21.28 -13.96 -11.10
N LEU A 211 -21.98 -13.17 -11.91
CA LEU A 211 -21.51 -12.67 -13.20
C LEU A 211 -21.18 -11.17 -13.14
N PRO A 212 -20.42 -10.65 -14.10
CA PRO A 212 -20.35 -9.22 -14.35
C PRO A 212 -21.74 -8.67 -14.70
N ILE A 213 -22.00 -7.39 -14.45
CA ILE A 213 -23.29 -6.77 -14.79
C ILE A 213 -23.40 -6.66 -16.32
N ASP A 214 -24.28 -7.45 -16.94
CA ASP A 214 -24.48 -7.47 -18.40
C ASP A 214 -24.90 -6.11 -18.96
N ALA A 215 -25.80 -5.40 -18.27
CA ALA A 215 -26.32 -4.11 -18.71
C ALA A 215 -25.26 -2.99 -18.69
N ALA A 216 -24.26 -3.09 -17.81
CA ALA A 216 -23.25 -2.06 -17.60
C ALA A 216 -21.93 -2.65 -17.07
N PRO A 217 -21.16 -3.37 -17.91
CA PRO A 217 -19.97 -4.12 -17.46
C PRO A 217 -18.84 -3.22 -16.95
N MET A 218 -18.81 -1.94 -17.35
CA MET A 218 -17.81 -0.95 -16.90
C MET A 218 -18.23 -0.18 -15.64
N LEU A 219 -19.47 -0.29 -15.18
CA LEU A 219 -19.96 0.51 -14.05
C LEU A 219 -19.18 0.22 -12.76
N LEU A 220 -19.11 -1.05 -12.35
CA LEU A 220 -18.38 -1.45 -11.14
C LEU A 220 -16.86 -1.22 -11.26
N PRO A 221 -16.19 -1.55 -12.39
CA PRO A 221 -14.78 -1.21 -12.60
C PRO A 221 -14.46 0.28 -12.49
N ILE A 222 -15.31 1.15 -13.04
CA ILE A 222 -15.09 2.61 -12.96
C ILE A 222 -15.28 3.10 -11.52
N ILE A 223 -16.32 2.63 -10.81
CA ILE A 223 -16.53 2.98 -9.39
C ILE A 223 -15.34 2.50 -8.56
N LEU A 224 -14.89 1.26 -8.75
CA LEU A 224 -13.73 0.73 -8.06
C LEU A 224 -12.46 1.54 -8.35
N GLY A 225 -12.24 1.86 -9.63
CA GLY A 225 -11.10 2.65 -10.10
C GLY A 225 -11.06 4.04 -9.50
N THR A 226 -12.19 4.74 -9.50
CA THR A 226 -12.32 6.09 -8.94
C THR A 226 -12.06 6.11 -7.44
N VAL A 227 -12.71 5.22 -6.67
CA VAL A 227 -12.51 5.12 -5.21
C VAL A 227 -11.06 4.73 -4.89
N SER A 228 -10.49 3.76 -5.62
CA SER A 228 -9.09 3.34 -5.44
C SER A 228 -8.11 4.48 -5.76
N MET A 229 -8.36 5.26 -6.82
CA MET A 229 -7.51 6.39 -7.19
C MET A 229 -7.55 7.49 -6.12
N ILE A 230 -8.73 7.82 -5.59
CA ILE A 230 -8.85 8.76 -4.46
C ILE A 230 -8.03 8.25 -3.26
N ASN A 231 -8.07 6.94 -2.99
CA ASN A 231 -7.30 6.35 -1.89
C ASN A 231 -5.79 6.43 -2.13
N VAL A 232 -5.33 6.18 -3.35
CA VAL A 232 -3.92 6.32 -3.73
C VAL A 232 -3.45 7.77 -3.59
N GLU A 233 -4.21 8.75 -4.08
CA GLU A 233 -3.84 10.17 -3.98
C GLU A 233 -3.84 10.66 -2.54
N TYR A 234 -4.81 10.24 -1.73
CA TYR A 234 -4.86 10.58 -0.31
C TYR A 234 -3.65 10.02 0.46
N ASN A 235 -3.35 8.73 0.28
CA ASN A 235 -2.15 8.11 0.87
C ASN A 235 -0.85 8.71 0.32
N GLY A 236 -0.84 9.16 -0.94
CA GLY A 236 0.31 9.81 -1.54
C GLY A 236 0.61 11.17 -0.91
N LYS A 237 -0.41 12.01 -0.73
CA LYS A 237 -0.29 13.28 0.01
C LYS A 237 0.24 13.04 1.43
N MET A 238 -0.26 12.01 2.09
CA MET A 238 0.17 11.58 3.42
C MET A 238 1.66 11.17 3.49
N MET A 239 2.15 10.38 2.52
CA MET A 239 3.56 9.98 2.44
C MET A 239 4.49 11.15 2.08
N GLN A 240 4.03 12.07 1.24
CA GLN A 240 4.78 13.29 0.90
C GLN A 240 4.87 14.24 2.09
N ALA A 241 3.77 14.46 2.82
CA ALA A 241 3.75 15.26 4.05
C ALA A 241 4.73 14.72 5.11
N THR A 242 4.81 13.38 5.22
CA THR A 242 5.79 12.69 6.07
C THR A 242 7.24 12.93 5.65
N THR A 243 7.48 13.09 4.35
CA THR A 243 8.83 13.22 3.78
C THR A 243 9.31 14.66 3.75
N ILE A 244 8.42 15.61 3.48
CA ILE A 244 8.72 17.05 3.52
C ILE A 244 9.03 17.48 4.95
N GLY A 245 8.29 16.95 5.95
CA GLY A 245 8.61 17.12 7.36
C GLY A 245 9.97 16.55 7.78
N THR A 246 10.61 15.71 6.94
CA THR A 246 11.99 15.24 7.16
C THR A 246 13.08 16.17 6.66
N SER A 247 12.76 17.14 5.78
CA SER A 247 13.80 17.96 5.15
C SER A 247 14.15 19.22 5.96
N GLY A 248 13.34 19.62 6.96
CA GLY A 248 13.67 20.61 8.00
C GLY A 248 14.12 22.01 7.54
N ILE A 249 14.27 22.21 6.24
CA ILE A 249 14.77 23.39 5.57
C ILE A 249 13.87 23.55 4.35
N THR A 250 13.20 24.69 4.24
CA THR A 250 12.50 25.15 3.02
C THR A 250 13.50 25.53 1.93
N THR A 251 14.61 24.80 1.80
CA THR A 251 15.42 24.82 0.60
C THR A 251 14.61 24.11 -0.47
N ALA A 252 14.51 24.75 -1.64
CA ALA A 252 13.76 24.31 -2.82
C ALA A 252 13.52 22.80 -2.85
N THR A 253 12.26 22.39 -3.05
CA THR A 253 11.88 20.99 -3.25
C THR A 253 12.88 20.35 -4.21
N ASP A 254 13.84 19.61 -3.66
CA ASP A 254 14.85 18.96 -4.47
C ASP A 254 14.15 17.76 -5.10
N THR A 255 13.51 18.00 -6.24
CA THR A 255 12.72 17.04 -7.02
C THR A 255 13.59 15.82 -7.39
N GLN A 256 14.92 15.95 -7.25
CA GLN A 256 15.93 14.91 -7.48
C GLN A 256 16.43 14.19 -6.22
N SER A 257 15.91 14.45 -5.02
CA SER A 257 16.30 13.67 -3.85
C SER A 257 15.93 12.20 -4.02
N ALA A 258 16.87 11.27 -3.80
CA ALA A 258 16.62 9.83 -3.97
C ALA A 258 15.38 9.32 -3.19
N ALA A 259 15.04 9.96 -2.07
CA ALA A 259 13.84 9.66 -1.30
C ALA A 259 12.54 10.14 -1.98
N SER A 260 12.52 11.35 -2.54
CA SER A 260 11.34 11.86 -3.28
C SER A 260 11.15 11.09 -4.59
N GLN A 261 12.24 10.73 -5.28
CA GLN A 261 12.20 9.85 -6.46
C GLN A 261 11.61 8.47 -6.12
N THR A 262 12.08 7.82 -5.05
CA THR A 262 11.54 6.52 -4.62
C THR A 262 10.05 6.61 -4.31
N LEU A 263 9.61 7.68 -3.64
CA LEU A 263 8.18 7.89 -3.35
C LEU A 263 7.37 8.12 -4.63
N ASN A 264 7.87 8.93 -5.57
CA ASN A 264 7.21 9.15 -6.85
C ASN A 264 7.10 7.85 -7.66
N SER A 265 8.14 7.01 -7.65
CA SER A 265 8.09 5.67 -8.26
C SER A 265 7.04 4.78 -7.61
N ILE A 266 6.96 4.78 -6.27
CA ILE A 266 5.92 4.02 -5.53
C ILE A 266 4.52 4.53 -5.90
N LEU A 267 4.31 5.85 -5.95
CA LEU A 267 3.01 6.43 -6.31
C LEU A 267 2.61 6.07 -7.75
N THR A 268 3.53 6.22 -8.70
CA THR A 268 3.32 5.79 -10.08
C THR A 268 2.98 4.31 -10.16
N ALA A 269 3.68 3.44 -9.42
CA ALA A 269 3.37 2.01 -9.36
C ALA A 269 1.97 1.75 -8.78
N THR A 270 1.55 2.46 -7.73
CA THR A 270 0.20 2.32 -7.16
C THR A 270 -0.91 2.83 -8.08
N ARG A 271 -0.64 3.85 -8.90
CA ARG A 271 -1.56 4.34 -9.95
C ARG A 271 -1.71 3.31 -11.06
N ILE A 272 -0.60 2.76 -11.55
CA ILE A 272 -0.60 1.66 -12.54
C ILE A 272 -1.33 0.43 -11.98
N SER A 273 -1.10 0.09 -10.71
CA SER A 273 -1.81 -1.00 -10.03
C SER A 273 -3.32 -0.75 -9.96
N THR A 274 -3.77 0.49 -9.84
CA THR A 274 -5.20 0.82 -9.86
C THR A 274 -5.79 0.59 -11.24
N ILE A 275 -5.10 1.02 -12.31
CA ILE A 275 -5.52 0.76 -13.70
C ILE A 275 -5.59 -0.74 -13.97
N PHE A 276 -4.58 -1.49 -13.50
CA PHE A 276 -4.60 -2.95 -13.58
C PHE A 276 -5.80 -3.57 -12.84
N LEU A 277 -6.11 -3.09 -11.63
CA LEU A 277 -7.25 -3.57 -10.85
C LEU A 277 -8.58 -3.29 -11.56
N ILE A 278 -8.72 -2.14 -12.24
CA ILE A 278 -9.89 -1.85 -13.08
C ILE A 278 -10.01 -2.93 -14.16
N GLY A 279 -8.92 -3.25 -14.87
CA GLY A 279 -8.89 -4.31 -15.87
C GLY A 279 -9.31 -5.68 -15.33
N VAL A 280 -8.78 -6.08 -14.17
CA VAL A 280 -9.15 -7.36 -13.51
C VAL A 280 -10.62 -7.36 -13.09
N SER A 281 -11.14 -6.23 -12.62
CA SER A 281 -12.54 -6.14 -12.17
C SER A 281 -13.56 -6.29 -13.30
N THR A 282 -13.18 -6.06 -14.55
CA THR A 282 -14.07 -6.29 -15.70
C THR A 282 -14.49 -7.76 -15.87
N GLN A 283 -13.64 -8.69 -15.41
CA GLN A 283 -13.90 -10.13 -15.43
C GLN A 283 -14.32 -10.67 -14.07
N ALA A 284 -14.37 -9.82 -13.05
CA ALA A 284 -14.77 -10.20 -11.71
C ALA A 284 -16.30 -10.26 -11.61
N SER A 285 -16.78 -11.14 -10.74
CA SER A 285 -18.19 -11.19 -10.38
C SER A 285 -18.64 -9.88 -9.70
N CYS A 286 -19.92 -9.54 -9.82
CA CYS A 286 -20.51 -8.38 -9.16
C CYS A 286 -20.23 -8.40 -7.64
N LEU A 287 -20.39 -9.56 -7.00
CA LEU A 287 -20.12 -9.77 -5.58
C LEU A 287 -18.66 -9.42 -5.20
N LEU A 288 -17.71 -9.86 -6.01
CA LEU A 288 -16.28 -9.63 -5.76
C LEU A 288 -15.91 -8.16 -5.94
N SER A 289 -16.44 -7.52 -6.98
CA SER A 289 -16.25 -6.09 -7.22
C SER A 289 -16.86 -5.24 -6.09
N LEU A 290 -18.03 -5.62 -5.57
CA LEU A 290 -18.65 -4.97 -4.41
C LEU A 290 -17.78 -5.08 -3.15
N TYR A 291 -17.21 -6.27 -2.90
CA TYR A 291 -16.23 -6.45 -1.82
C TYR A 291 -15.01 -5.52 -2.00
N TRP A 292 -14.45 -5.43 -3.21
CA TRP A 292 -13.30 -4.55 -3.45
C TRP A 292 -13.63 -3.07 -3.28
N ILE A 293 -14.82 -2.63 -3.72
CA ILE A 293 -15.29 -1.24 -3.55
C ILE A 293 -15.47 -0.94 -2.06
N SER A 294 -16.24 -1.76 -1.34
CA SER A 294 -16.49 -1.56 0.10
C SER A 294 -15.17 -1.57 0.90
N SER A 295 -14.23 -2.42 0.50
CA SER A 295 -12.86 -2.42 1.01
C SER A 295 -12.13 -1.08 0.80
N GLN A 296 -12.17 -0.52 -0.40
CA GLN A 296 -11.49 0.76 -0.70
C GLN A 296 -12.14 1.92 0.06
N VAL A 297 -13.48 1.93 0.15
CA VAL A 297 -14.24 2.92 0.94
C VAL A 297 -13.86 2.86 2.42
N PHE A 298 -13.82 1.66 3.01
CA PHE A 298 -13.38 1.51 4.40
C PHE A 298 -11.98 2.09 4.62
N SER A 299 -11.06 1.82 3.69
CA SER A 299 -9.67 2.31 3.78
C SER A 299 -9.59 3.83 3.73
N LEU A 300 -10.40 4.46 2.87
CA LEU A 300 -10.52 5.92 2.80
C LEU A 300 -11.03 6.51 4.11
N VAL A 301 -12.16 5.99 4.61
CA VAL A 301 -12.78 6.48 5.85
C VAL A 301 -11.84 6.27 7.04
N GLN A 302 -11.21 5.10 7.13
CA GLN A 302 -10.21 4.82 8.16
C GLN A 302 -9.08 5.85 8.13
N ASN A 303 -8.51 6.13 6.94
CA ASN A 303 -7.41 7.07 6.81
C ASN A 303 -7.82 8.50 7.17
N GLN A 304 -9.03 8.93 6.79
CA GLN A 304 -9.59 10.22 7.19
C GLN A 304 -9.74 10.34 8.71
N ILE A 305 -10.29 9.30 9.36
CA ILE A 305 -10.43 9.27 10.82
C ILE A 305 -9.06 9.32 11.52
N LEU A 306 -8.08 8.57 11.00
CA LEU A 306 -6.73 8.55 11.56
C LEU A 306 -5.99 9.87 11.37
N ASP A 307 -6.19 10.54 10.24
CA ASP A 307 -5.65 11.88 9.98
C ASP A 307 -6.27 12.92 10.93
N TRP A 308 -7.59 12.82 11.16
CA TRP A 308 -8.30 13.70 12.09
C TRP A 308 -7.83 13.51 13.54
N LEU A 309 -7.65 12.26 14.00
CA LEU A 309 -7.23 11.97 15.39
C LEU A 309 -5.73 12.18 15.63
N TRP A 310 -4.88 11.78 14.68
CA TRP A 310 -3.42 11.82 14.80
C TRP A 310 -2.77 12.41 13.54
N PRO A 311 -2.87 13.73 13.31
CA PRO A 311 -2.29 14.37 12.14
C PRO A 311 -0.76 14.17 12.11
N TYR A 312 -0.20 13.97 10.91
CA TYR A 312 1.25 13.79 10.72
C TYR A 312 2.05 15.08 10.88
N GLN A 313 1.41 16.23 10.68
CA GLN A 313 2.02 17.53 10.90
C GLN A 313 1.31 18.18 12.09
N ARG A 314 1.94 18.06 13.25
CA ARG A 314 1.79 19.02 14.34
C ARG A 314 2.88 20.06 14.23
#